data_AF-A0AAU5ZDI1-F1
#
_entry.id   AF-A0AAU5ZDI1-F1
#
_cell.length_a   1.000
_cell.length_b   1.000
_cell.length_c   1.000
_cell.angle_alpha   90.00
_cell.angle_beta   90.00
_cell.angle_gamma   90.00
#
_symmetry.space_group_name_H-M   'P 1'
#
loop_
_entity.id
_entity.type
_entity.pdbx_description
1 polymer ?
#
loop_
_entity_poly.entity_id
_entity_poly.type
_entity_poly.pdbx_seq_one_letter_code
_entity_poly.pdbx_strand_id
1 'polypeptide(L)' 'MTIKVRLSGEPAEIEELVAHLCEGFEVAGGDRAYPNRGSFGVRVYLEVRPRGDQPPKRRVPSERVNPSHEEIEP' A
#
# COMPACT_ATOMS: atom_id res chain seq x y z
N MET A 1 13.70 -0.52 -10.05
CA MET A 1 13.42 -1.09 -8.71
C MET A 1 11.93 -1.28 -8.60
N THR A 2 11.48 -2.48 -8.23
CA THR A 2 10.05 -2.81 -8.10
C THR A 2 9.74 -3.08 -6.63
N ILE A 3 8.64 -2.51 -6.13
CA ILE A 3 8.18 -2.64 -4.76
C ILE A 3 6.84 -3.37 -4.79
N LYS A 4 6.71 -4.45 -4.00
CA LYS A 4 5.43 -5.13 -3.80
C LYS A 4 4.65 -4.42 -2.70
N VAL A 5 3.42 -4.05 -2.98
CA VAL A 5 2.54 -3.29 -2.07
C VAL A 5 1.28 -4.10 -1.80
N ARG A 6 0.88 -4.15 -0.53
CA ARG A 6 -0.41 -4.69 -0.10
C ARG A 6 -1.21 -3.55 0.50
N LEU A 7 -2.35 -3.23 -0.11
CA LEU A 7 -3.30 -2.26 0.44
C LEU A 7 -4.46 -3.01 1.09
N SER A 8 -4.99 -2.45 2.18
CA SER A 8 -6.18 -2.94 2.87
C SER A 8 -6.97 -1.74 3.36
N GLY A 9 -8.28 -1.74 3.11
CA GLY A 9 -9.16 -0.62 3.42
C GLY A 9 -10.52 -0.80 2.75
N GLU A 10 -11.32 0.27 2.74
CA GLU A 10 -12.55 0.28 1.97
C GLU A 10 -12.25 0.32 0.46
N PRO A 11 -13.11 -0.25 -0.41
CA PRO A 11 -12.88 -0.28 -1.85
C PRO A 11 -12.62 1.10 -2.46
N ALA A 12 -13.36 2.12 -2.02
CA ALA A 12 -13.21 3.49 -2.51
C ALA A 12 -11.85 4.12 -2.12
N GLU A 13 -11.41 3.89 -0.88
CA GLU A 13 -10.11 4.39 -0.39
C GLU A 13 -8.94 3.73 -1.14
N ILE A 14 -9.09 2.43 -1.46
CA ILE A 14 -8.10 1.70 -2.26
C ILE A 14 -8.04 2.27 -3.68
N GLU A 15 -9.18 2.55 -4.30
CA GLU A 15 -9.24 3.13 -5.64
C GLU A 15 -8.56 4.51 -5.68
N GLU A 16 -8.87 5.38 -4.72
CA GLU A 16 -8.22 6.70 -4.59
C GLU A 16 -6.70 6.58 -4.41
N LEU A 17 -6.25 5.68 -3.54
CA LEU A 17 -4.82 5.48 -3.29
C LEU A 17 -4.09 4.88 -4.50
N VAL A 18 -4.72 3.95 -5.23
CA VAL A 18 -4.18 3.42 -6.49
C VAL A 18 -4.06 4.53 -7.53
N ALA A 19 -5.08 5.37 -7.67
CA ALA A 19 -5.05 6.52 -8.58
C ALA A 19 -3.90 7.48 -8.24
N HIS A 20 -3.72 7.79 -6.96
CA HIS A 20 -2.61 8.62 -6.50
C HIS A 20 -1.23 8.00 -6.80
N LEU A 21 -1.06 6.68 -6.58
CA LEU A 21 0.18 5.98 -6.91
C LEU A 21 0.47 6.03 -8.41
N CYS A 22 -0.54 5.95 -9.26
CA CYS A 22 -0.41 6.07 -10.71
C CYS A 22 0.08 7.45 -11.18
N GLU A 23 0.09 8.49 -10.34
CA GLU A 23 0.68 9.80 -10.70
C GLU A 23 2.22 9.76 -10.70
N GLY A 24 2.81 9.02 -9.75
CA GLY A 24 4.26 8.98 -9.53
C GLY A 24 4.94 7.67 -9.95
N PHE A 25 4.16 6.60 -10.08
CA PHE A 25 4.67 5.26 -10.32
C PHE A 25 4.02 4.64 -11.54
N GLU A 26 4.72 3.67 -12.12
CA GLU A 26 4.08 2.66 -12.94
C GLU A 26 3.57 1.57 -11.99
N VAL A 27 2.26 1.34 -12.04
CA VAL A 27 1.55 0.41 -11.15
C VAL A 27 1.05 -0.76 -12.00
N ALA A 28 1.21 -1.97 -11.48
CA ALA A 28 0.71 -3.20 -12.07
C ALA A 28 -0.06 -4.04 -11.03
N GLY A 29 -1.07 -4.78 -11.49
CA GLY A 29 -1.96 -5.56 -10.64
C GLY A 29 -3.12 -4.72 -10.08
N GLY A 30 -3.74 -5.20 -9.01
CA GLY A 30 -4.91 -4.54 -8.39
C GLY A 30 -6.27 -4.96 -8.95
N ASP A 31 -6.29 -5.72 -10.05
CA ASP A 31 -7.54 -6.15 -10.73
C ASP A 31 -8.42 -7.07 -9.86
N ARG A 32 -7.82 -7.72 -8.86
CA ARG A 32 -8.50 -8.66 -7.98
C ARG A 32 -8.42 -8.21 -6.53
N ALA A 33 -9.57 -7.79 -6.01
CA ALA A 33 -9.79 -7.56 -4.59
C ALA A 33 -10.14 -8.86 -3.87
N TYR A 34 -9.66 -8.99 -2.64
CA TYR A 34 -9.97 -10.12 -1.76
C TYR A 34 -10.59 -9.60 -0.47
N PRO A 35 -11.73 -10.12 -0.02
CA PRO A 35 -12.29 -9.76 1.28
C PRO A 35 -11.29 -10.00 2.40
N ASN A 36 -11.21 -9.07 3.35
CA ASN A 36 -10.39 -9.27 4.55
C ASN A 36 -10.92 -10.44 5.40
N ARG A 37 -10.00 -11.17 6.03
CA ARG A 37 -10.37 -12.26 6.96
C ARG A 37 -10.40 -11.70 8.37
N GLY A 38 -11.56 -11.73 9.01
CA GLY A 38 -11.73 -11.27 10.39
C GLY A 38 -11.84 -9.74 10.56
N SER A 39 -11.95 -8.99 9.47
CA SER A 39 -12.20 -7.55 9.50
C SER A 39 -12.99 -7.10 8.26
N PHE A 40 -13.51 -5.88 8.30
CA PHE A 40 -14.20 -5.25 7.16
C PHE A 40 -13.22 -4.84 6.05
N GLY A 41 -13.78 -4.51 4.88
CA GLY A 41 -13.04 -4.06 3.70
C GLY A 41 -12.40 -5.18 2.89
N VAL A 42 -11.50 -4.78 1.99
CA VAL A 42 -10.80 -5.66 1.05
C VAL A 42 -9.30 -5.44 1.11
N ARG A 43 -8.54 -6.41 0.58
CA ARG A 43 -7.11 -6.29 0.29
C ARG A 43 -6.83 -6.47 -1.19
N VAL A 44 -5.86 -5.71 -1.68
CA VAL A 44 -5.30 -5.83 -3.04
C VAL A 44 -3.78 -5.93 -2.98
N TYR A 45 -3.21 -6.54 -4.00
CA TYR A 45 -1.78 -6.68 -4.17
C TYR A 45 -1.35 -5.98 -5.46
N LEU A 46 -0.36 -5.10 -5.33
CA LEU A 46 0.15 -4.26 -6.41
C LEU A 46 1.67 -4.44 -6.53
N GLU A 47 2.19 -4.21 -7.72
CA GLU A 47 3.60 -3.94 -7.94
C GLU A 47 3.76 -2.50 -8.43
N VAL A 48 4.66 -1.74 -7.79
CA VAL A 48 4.94 -0.35 -8.17
C VAL A 48 6.41 -0.17 -8.51
N ARG A 49 6.71 0.61 -9.54
CA ARG A 49 8.08 1.00 -9.90
C ARG A 49 8.14 2.50 -10.22
N PRO A 50 9.22 3.21 -9.86
CA PRO A 50 9.38 4.60 -10.24
C PRO A 50 9.35 4.76 -11.75
N ARG A 51 8.72 5.83 -12.25
CA ARG A 51 8.83 6.22 -13.66
C ARG A 51 10.27 6.62 -13.95
N GLY A 52 10.85 6.10 -15.04
CA GLY A 52 12.26 6.32 -15.40
C GLY A 52 12.65 7.79 -15.58
N ASP A 53 11.67 8.65 -15.84
CA ASP A 53 11.87 10.08 -16.12
C ASP A 53 11.78 10.98 -14.89
N GLN A 54 11.48 10.43 -13.69
CA GLN A 54 11.37 11.25 -12.48
C GLN A 54 12.72 11.32 -11.74
N PRO A 55 13.26 12.53 -11.48
CA PRO A 55 14.39 12.68 -10.57
C PRO A 55 14.00 12.15 -9.19
N PRO A 56 14.94 11.54 -8.44
CA PRO A 56 14.62 10.93 -7.16
C PRO A 56 14.02 11.97 -6.20
N LYS A 57 12.72 11.84 -5.91
CA LYS A 57 12.07 12.67 -4.89
C LYS A 57 12.67 12.34 -3.52
N ARG A 58 12.94 13.39 -2.76
CA ARG A 58 13.55 13.43 -1.43
C ARG A 58 13.09 12.25 -0.57
N ARG A 59 14.06 11.47 -0.05
CA ARG A 59 13.79 10.38 0.91
C ARG A 59 13.05 10.94 2.13
N VAL A 60 11.85 10.41 2.39
CA VAL A 60 11.10 10.68 3.62
C VAL A 60 11.66 9.78 4.71
N PRO A 61 11.95 10.28 5.92
CA PRO A 61 12.31 9.42 7.05
C PRO A 61 11.12 8.52 7.40
N SER A 62 11.24 7.22 7.18
CA SER A 62 10.28 6.24 7.69
C SER A 62 10.61 5.96 9.14
N GLU A 63 9.75 6.42 10.06
CA GLU A 63 9.83 6.05 11.48
C GLU A 63 9.60 4.55 11.62
N ARG A 64 10.47 3.86 12.38
CA ARG A 64 10.31 2.43 12.65
C ARG A 64 9.17 2.28 13.65
N VAL A 65 8.04 1.71 13.21
CA VAL A 65 7.00 1.24 14.12
C VAL A 65 7.54 0.02 14.85
N ASN A 66 7.88 0.17 16.14
CA ASN A 66 8.12 -0.96 17.01
C ASN A 66 6.77 -1.59 17.36
N PRO A 67 6.53 -2.88 17.07
CA PRO A 67 5.36 -3.56 17.60
C PRO A 67 5.56 -3.74 19.11
N SER A 68 5.06 -2.81 19.92
CA SER A 68 4.92 -3.01 21.35
C SER A 68 3.86 -4.08 21.57
N HIS A 69 4.31 -5.28 21.91
CA HIS A 69 3.49 -6.38 22.40
C HIS A 69 3.08 -6.05 23.84
N GLU A 70 2.07 -5.19 24.01
CA GLU A 70 1.37 -5.11 25.28
C GLU A 70 0.37 -6.28 25.31
N GLU A 71 0.71 -7.29 26.12
CA GLU A 71 -0.21 -8.33 26.55
C GLU A 71 -1.40 -7.65 27.23
N ILE A 72 -2.55 -7.66 26.58
CA ILE A 72 -3.82 -7.35 27.23
C ILE A 72 -4.19 -8.62 28.00
N GLU A 73 -3.77 -8.70 29.27
CA GLU A 73 -4.34 -9.69 30.20
C GLU A 73 -5.78 -9.31 30.60
N PRO A 74 -6.66 -10.30 30.80
CA PRO A 74 -8.11 -10.14 30.97
C PRO A 74 -8.58 -9.63 32.34
#